data_AF-A0A8J2PWJ5-F1
#
_entry.id   AF-A0A8J2PWJ5-F1
#
_cell.length_a   1.000
_cell.length_b   1.000
_cell.length_c   1.000
_cell.angle_alpha   90.00
_cell.angle_beta   90.00
_cell.angle_gamma   90.00
#
_symmetry.space_group_name_H-M   'P 1'
#
loop_
_entity.id
_entity.type
_entity.pdbx_description
1 polymer ?
#
loop_
_entity_poly.entity_id
_entity_poly.type
_entity_poly.pdbx_seq_one_letter_code
_entity_poly.pdbx_strand_id
1 'polypeptide(L)'
;MFIYFQIFVIITIIGRLTAKPTDEGSTTSKNENQLLCLICQDKQQETSNDVGEGRMGISTLLQYDQAMGIDNLNEIERGILLINSTAWLYNPSDPKEWKDEVAKFKDVYETLTSDEVNKQLEALKVKGNAFTTERDANKQNALKKWHNLPIARLRIGKIEENILNGDSGENINALQRIDKIRNLISEVSLVLQEVYNYYKRMDDELSESYNILSDIEVKLNIKREKEGKVRRSNCIWIFCY
;
A
#
# COMPACT_ATOMS: atom_id res chain seq x y z
N MET A 1 -41.60 -3.62 -18.80
CA MET A 1 -40.14 -3.37 -18.85
C MET A 1 -39.95 -1.86 -18.90
N PHE A 2 -39.12 -1.31 -18.00
CA PHE A 2 -38.78 0.12 -17.87
C PHE A 2 -39.78 1.07 -17.21
N ILE A 3 -39.94 0.93 -15.89
CA ILE A 3 -40.26 2.05 -15.00
C ILE A 3 -39.32 1.91 -13.81
N TYR A 4 -38.10 2.46 -13.87
CA TYR A 4 -37.20 2.76 -12.73
C TYR A 4 -35.91 3.43 -13.23
N PHE A 5 -36.01 4.52 -13.99
CA PHE A 5 -34.80 5.25 -14.45
C PHE A 5 -34.99 6.78 -14.53
N GLN A 6 -35.72 7.37 -13.59
CA GLN A 6 -35.90 8.84 -13.53
C GLN A 6 -35.88 9.45 -12.12
N ILE A 7 -35.01 8.99 -11.22
CA ILE A 7 -34.69 9.74 -10.00
C ILE A 7 -33.20 9.57 -9.72
N PHE A 8 -32.32 10.38 -10.33
CA PHE A 8 -30.96 10.59 -9.78
C PHE A 8 -30.19 11.80 -10.35
N VAL A 9 -30.86 12.80 -10.93
CA VAL A 9 -30.19 14.03 -11.42
C VAL A 9 -30.92 15.28 -10.93
N ILE A 10 -31.07 15.42 -9.61
CA ILE A 10 -31.31 16.70 -8.95
C ILE A 10 -30.64 16.61 -7.57
N ILE A 11 -29.40 17.13 -7.45
CA ILE A 11 -28.80 17.87 -6.31
C ILE A 11 -27.34 18.15 -6.74
N THR A 12 -27.18 19.14 -7.60
CA THR A 12 -25.88 19.79 -7.89
C THR A 12 -26.13 21.26 -8.26
N ILE A 13 -26.60 22.05 -7.29
CA ILE A 13 -26.45 23.52 -7.25
C ILE A 13 -26.28 23.84 -5.75
N ILE A 14 -25.04 23.92 -5.25
CA ILE A 14 -24.31 25.18 -5.16
C ILE A 14 -25.21 26.27 -4.55
N GLY A 15 -25.45 26.14 -3.24
CA GLY A 15 -25.61 27.30 -2.36
C GLY A 15 -24.26 28.02 -2.29
N ARG A 16 -24.03 28.91 -3.24
CA ARG A 16 -22.95 29.89 -3.20
C ARG A 16 -23.34 30.98 -2.19
N LEU A 17 -22.33 31.44 -1.45
CA LEU A 17 -22.19 32.77 -0.85
C LEU A 17 -22.81 32.99 0.54
N THR A 18 -21.94 32.91 1.57
CA THR A 18 -21.61 34.07 2.42
C THR A 18 -20.14 33.99 2.84
N ALA A 19 -19.31 34.88 2.30
CA ALA A 19 -18.04 35.34 2.91
C ALA A 19 -18.39 36.18 4.17
N LYS A 20 -17.58 36.44 5.20
CA LYS A 20 -16.12 36.52 5.51
C LYS A 20 -16.05 36.79 7.08
N PRO A 21 -14.92 37.19 7.72
CA PRO A 21 -13.62 36.55 8.03
C PRO A 21 -13.30 36.43 9.56
N THR A 22 -12.14 35.82 9.91
CA THR A 22 -11.27 35.94 11.12
C THR A 22 -11.93 35.86 12.52
N ASP A 23 -11.48 35.07 13.50
CA ASP A 23 -10.12 34.81 13.97
C ASP A 23 -10.16 33.69 15.03
N GLU A 24 -8.99 33.14 15.34
CA GLU A 24 -8.64 32.40 16.57
C GLU A 24 -9.33 31.05 16.90
N GLY A 25 -8.48 30.06 17.25
CA GLY A 25 -8.89 28.95 18.09
C GLY A 25 -8.61 27.56 17.53
N SER A 26 -7.38 27.08 17.75
CA SER A 26 -7.05 25.66 17.82
C SER A 26 -8.18 24.85 18.49
N THR A 27 -8.87 24.00 17.75
CA THR A 27 -9.43 22.76 18.30
C THR A 27 -9.47 21.67 17.23
N THR A 28 -8.75 20.61 17.55
CA THR A 28 -8.72 19.30 16.89
C THR A 28 -10.13 18.72 16.84
N SER A 29 -10.78 18.81 15.69
CA SER A 29 -11.98 18.03 15.40
C SER A 29 -11.54 16.67 14.81
N LYS A 30 -11.49 15.65 15.68
CA LYS A 30 -11.45 14.25 15.26
C LYS A 30 -12.76 13.94 14.55
N ASN A 31 -12.74 13.91 13.23
CA ASN A 31 -13.79 13.27 12.45
C ASN A 31 -13.56 11.75 12.49
N GLU A 32 -14.32 11.06 13.32
CA GLU A 32 -14.56 9.63 13.20
C GLU A 32 -15.15 9.35 11.80
N ASN A 33 -14.56 8.40 11.06
CA ASN A 33 -14.77 8.08 9.63
C ASN A 33 -13.93 8.82 8.57
N GLN A 34 -12.81 9.45 8.94
CA GLN A 34 -11.75 9.62 7.94
C GLN A 34 -11.11 8.25 7.71
N LEU A 35 -11.39 7.61 6.56
CA LEU A 35 -10.71 6.37 6.13
C LEU A 35 -9.22 6.52 6.44
N LEU A 36 -8.71 5.68 7.33
CA LEU A 36 -7.34 5.80 7.82
C LEU A 36 -6.40 5.68 6.60
N CYS A 37 -5.69 6.75 6.24
CA CYS A 37 -4.77 6.71 5.11
C CYS A 37 -3.52 5.91 5.51
N LEU A 38 -3.54 4.59 5.29
CA LEU A 38 -2.45 3.68 5.68
C LEU A 38 -1.11 4.07 5.03
N ILE A 39 -1.13 4.43 3.75
CA ILE A 39 0.07 4.89 3.04
C ILE A 39 0.62 6.22 3.60
N CYS A 40 -0.23 7.06 4.21
CA CYS A 40 0.20 8.28 4.86
C CYS A 40 0.98 8.01 6.15
N GLN A 41 0.67 6.92 6.86
CA GLN A 41 1.35 6.53 8.10
C GLN A 41 2.78 6.05 7.81
N ASP A 42 2.94 5.13 6.84
CA ASP A 42 4.26 4.62 6.44
C ASP A 42 5.14 5.74 5.86
N LYS A 43 4.55 6.71 5.14
CA LYS A 43 5.25 7.91 4.66
C LYS A 43 5.91 8.71 5.79
N GLN A 44 5.21 8.90 6.90
CA GLN A 44 5.76 9.68 8.04
C GLN A 44 6.98 8.99 8.65
N GLN A 45 7.01 7.65 8.65
CA GLN A 45 8.12 6.84 9.17
C GLN A 45 9.35 6.85 8.24
N GLU A 46 9.19 6.92 6.92
CA GLU A 46 10.33 7.05 6.00
C GLU A 46 10.98 8.44 6.07
N THR A 47 10.19 9.51 6.21
CA THR A 47 10.73 10.88 6.34
C THR A 47 11.54 11.12 7.62
N SER A 48 11.40 10.28 8.65
CA SER A 48 12.26 10.34 9.83
C SER A 48 13.60 9.61 9.66
N ASN A 49 13.74 8.76 8.63
CA ASN A 49 14.81 7.77 8.56
C ASN A 49 15.73 7.85 7.33
N ASP A 50 15.43 8.59 6.26
CA ASP A 50 16.42 8.71 5.16
C ASP A 50 16.32 9.99 4.31
N VAL A 51 17.50 10.54 3.99
CA VAL A 51 17.76 11.64 3.05
C VAL A 51 18.16 10.98 1.73
N GLY A 52 17.19 10.55 0.94
CA GLY A 52 17.42 9.73 -0.25
C GLY A 52 18.12 10.45 -1.42
N GLU A 53 19.34 9.99 -1.71
CA GLU A 53 20.15 10.21 -2.91
C GLU A 53 19.42 9.78 -4.21
N GLY A 54 19.61 10.54 -5.30
CA GLY A 54 19.24 10.10 -6.67
C GLY A 54 17.95 10.68 -7.27
N ARG A 55 17.18 11.50 -6.55
CA ARG A 55 16.17 12.36 -7.19
C ARG A 55 16.84 13.63 -7.70
N MET A 56 16.58 13.99 -8.96
CA MET A 56 16.80 15.37 -9.40
C MET A 56 16.10 16.28 -8.38
N GLY A 57 16.86 17.19 -7.78
CA GLY A 57 16.35 18.06 -6.73
C GLY A 57 15.09 18.76 -7.21
N ILE A 58 14.08 18.90 -6.34
CA ILE A 58 12.82 19.58 -6.68
C ILE A 58 13.12 20.97 -7.27
N SER A 59 14.14 21.66 -6.78
CA SER A 59 14.62 22.94 -7.34
C SER A 59 15.00 22.84 -8.83
N THR A 60 15.76 21.82 -9.23
CA THR A 60 16.16 21.60 -10.63
C THR A 60 14.96 21.27 -11.51
N LEU A 61 14.03 20.45 -11.02
CA LEU A 61 12.77 20.17 -11.75
C LEU A 61 11.97 21.45 -11.96
N LEU A 62 11.84 22.29 -10.92
CA LEU A 62 11.11 23.55 -11.04
C LEU A 62 11.79 24.56 -11.97
N GLN A 63 13.13 24.61 -12.01
CA GLN A 63 13.87 25.43 -12.97
C GLN A 63 13.66 24.95 -14.41
N TYR A 64 13.66 23.63 -14.63
CA TYR A 64 13.33 23.05 -15.92
C TYR A 64 11.90 23.38 -16.35
N ASP A 65 10.94 23.26 -15.44
CA ASP A 65 9.54 23.59 -15.69
C ASP A 65 9.34 25.08 -15.99
N GLN A 66 10.13 25.95 -15.36
CA GLN A 66 10.11 27.39 -15.64
C GLN A 66 10.59 27.70 -17.07
N ALA A 67 11.59 26.96 -17.56
CA ALA A 67 12.10 27.14 -18.92
C ALA A 67 11.16 26.59 -20.01
N MET A 68 10.51 25.46 -19.73
CA MET A 68 9.65 24.74 -20.69
C MET A 68 8.16 25.15 -20.61
N GLY A 69 7.69 25.66 -19.47
CA GLY A 69 6.32 26.12 -19.27
C GLY A 69 5.27 25.04 -19.60
N ILE A 70 4.35 25.38 -20.50
CA ILE A 70 3.19 24.55 -20.87
C ILE A 70 3.61 23.23 -21.52
N ASP A 71 4.72 23.19 -22.26
CA ASP A 71 5.16 22.01 -22.99
C ASP A 71 5.44 20.82 -22.08
N ASN A 72 5.84 21.13 -20.84
CA ASN A 72 6.16 20.16 -19.82
C ASN A 72 4.93 19.48 -19.19
N LEU A 73 3.72 20.01 -19.40
CA LEU A 73 2.49 19.34 -18.96
C LEU A 73 2.35 17.92 -19.55
N ASN A 74 2.89 17.69 -20.78
CA ASN A 74 2.94 16.36 -21.39
C ASN A 74 3.78 15.37 -20.57
N GLU A 75 4.94 15.80 -20.08
CA GLU A 75 5.83 14.95 -19.30
C GLU A 75 5.18 14.60 -17.97
N ILE A 76 4.62 15.60 -17.28
CA ILE A 76 3.95 15.41 -15.99
C ILE A 76 2.79 14.43 -16.14
N GLU A 77 1.91 14.65 -17.13
CA GLU A 77 0.77 13.77 -17.41
C GLU A 77 1.20 12.33 -17.68
N ARG A 78 2.20 12.12 -18.55
CA ARG A 78 2.77 10.78 -18.81
C ARG A 78 3.35 10.14 -17.55
N GLY A 79 4.01 10.92 -16.71
CA GLY A 79 4.53 10.46 -15.41
C GLY A 79 3.41 9.95 -14.50
N ILE A 80 2.28 10.68 -14.41
CA ILE A 80 1.12 10.26 -13.62
C ILE A 80 0.46 9.00 -14.20
N LEU A 81 0.31 8.92 -15.53
CA LEU A 81 -0.22 7.73 -16.20
C LEU A 81 0.67 6.49 -15.99
N LEU A 82 1.99 6.67 -16.00
CA LEU A 82 2.94 5.60 -15.70
C LEU A 82 2.80 5.13 -14.25
N ILE A 83 2.66 6.06 -13.30
CA ILE A 83 2.39 5.70 -11.90
C ILE A 83 1.11 4.87 -11.81
N ASN A 84 0.03 5.29 -12.49
CA ASN A 84 -1.24 4.60 -12.46
C ASN A 84 -1.13 3.16 -12.99
N SER A 85 -0.59 3.01 -14.20
CA SER A 85 -0.45 1.72 -14.88
C SER A 85 0.49 0.74 -14.20
N THR A 86 1.35 1.23 -13.30
CA THR A 86 2.32 0.41 -12.56
C THR A 86 2.07 0.43 -11.04
N ALA A 87 0.91 0.88 -10.58
CA ALA A 87 0.60 0.98 -9.15
C ALA A 87 0.84 -0.36 -8.41
N TRP A 88 0.49 -1.46 -9.07
CA TRP A 88 0.86 -2.82 -8.69
C TRP A 88 2.17 -3.20 -9.39
N LEU A 89 3.18 -3.58 -8.60
CA LEU A 89 4.42 -4.17 -9.10
C LEU A 89 4.23 -5.65 -9.44
N TYR A 90 3.53 -6.36 -8.58
CA TYR A 90 3.11 -7.75 -8.78
C TYR A 90 1.59 -7.83 -8.75
N ASN A 91 1.02 -8.70 -9.57
CA ASN A 91 -0.40 -9.02 -9.48
C ASN A 91 -0.68 -9.68 -8.13
N PRO A 92 -1.69 -9.22 -7.38
CA PRO A 92 -1.97 -9.76 -6.06
C PRO A 92 -2.43 -11.22 -6.14
N SER A 93 -1.81 -12.08 -5.33
CA SER A 93 -2.17 -13.49 -5.23
C SER A 93 -3.42 -13.68 -4.36
N ASP A 94 -4.29 -14.63 -4.72
CA ASP A 94 -5.46 -15.00 -3.91
C ASP A 94 -5.03 -15.92 -2.73
N PRO A 95 -5.24 -15.51 -1.47
CA PRO A 95 -4.84 -16.30 -0.31
C PRO A 95 -5.69 -17.53 -0.02
N LYS A 96 -6.86 -17.68 -0.67
CA LYS A 96 -7.88 -18.67 -0.30
C LYS A 96 -7.36 -20.10 -0.34
N GLU A 97 -6.67 -20.48 -1.41
CA GLU A 97 -6.14 -21.84 -1.56
C GLU A 97 -5.14 -22.18 -0.46
N TRP A 98 -4.23 -21.25 -0.14
CA TRP A 98 -3.26 -21.43 0.93
C TRP A 98 -3.95 -21.55 2.31
N LYS A 99 -4.97 -20.74 2.57
CA LYS A 99 -5.76 -20.81 3.80
C LYS A 99 -6.43 -22.17 3.97
N ASP A 100 -7.04 -22.69 2.90
CA ASP A 100 -7.66 -24.01 2.90
C ASP A 100 -6.63 -25.13 3.11
N GLU A 101 -5.43 -25.01 2.54
CA GLU A 101 -4.32 -25.95 2.79
C GLU A 101 -3.87 -25.94 4.25
N VAL A 102 -3.73 -24.76 4.87
CA VAL A 102 -3.35 -24.63 6.29
C VAL A 102 -4.42 -25.23 7.19
N ALA A 103 -5.70 -25.00 6.90
CA ALA A 103 -6.81 -25.59 7.65
C ALA A 103 -6.78 -27.12 7.58
N LYS A 104 -6.61 -27.70 6.38
CA LYS A 104 -6.48 -29.16 6.22
C LYS A 104 -5.28 -29.72 6.96
N PHE A 105 -4.15 -29.02 6.93
CA PHE A 105 -2.95 -29.44 7.65
C PHE A 105 -3.18 -29.47 9.16
N LYS A 106 -3.85 -28.45 9.72
CA LYS A 106 -4.24 -28.41 11.13
C LYS A 106 -5.09 -29.61 11.55
N ASP A 107 -5.95 -30.11 10.68
CA ASP A 107 -6.83 -31.23 11.00
C ASP A 107 -6.10 -32.58 11.02
N VAL A 108 -4.99 -32.72 10.27
CA VAL A 108 -4.33 -34.01 10.07
C VAL A 108 -2.94 -34.13 10.70
N TYR A 109 -2.28 -33.02 11.08
CA TYR A 109 -0.85 -33.04 11.44
C TYR A 109 -0.48 -33.99 12.59
N GLU A 110 -1.39 -34.24 13.54
CA GLU A 110 -1.14 -35.15 14.67
C GLU A 110 -1.10 -36.63 14.25
N THR A 111 -1.65 -36.96 13.08
CA THR A 111 -1.68 -38.32 12.53
C THR A 111 -0.48 -38.64 11.64
N LEU A 112 0.30 -37.64 11.25
CA LEU A 112 1.43 -37.76 10.35
C LEU A 112 2.73 -38.12 11.10
N THR A 113 3.69 -38.70 10.38
CA THR A 113 5.05 -38.89 10.90
C THR A 113 5.76 -37.54 11.06
N SER A 114 6.76 -37.49 11.95
CA SER A 114 7.52 -36.24 12.21
C SER A 114 8.11 -35.64 10.92
N ASP A 115 8.65 -36.48 10.04
CA ASP A 115 9.25 -36.03 8.77
C ASP A 115 8.19 -35.46 7.81
N GLU A 116 7.01 -36.07 7.74
CA GLU A 116 5.88 -35.58 6.94
C GLU A 116 5.37 -34.24 7.46
N VAL A 117 5.21 -34.10 8.78
CA VAL A 117 4.78 -32.83 9.39
C VAL A 117 5.80 -31.73 9.10
N ASN A 118 7.09 -31.98 9.32
CA ASN A 118 8.12 -30.97 9.05
C ASN A 118 8.15 -30.56 7.58
N LYS A 119 8.05 -31.52 6.65
CA LYS A 119 8.02 -31.24 5.22
C LYS A 119 6.80 -30.38 4.82
N GLN A 120 5.62 -30.72 5.31
CA GLN A 120 4.39 -29.98 5.00
C GLN A 120 4.39 -28.59 5.64
N LEU A 121 4.83 -28.48 6.90
CA LEU A 121 4.97 -27.20 7.60
C LEU A 121 5.90 -26.25 6.85
N GLU A 122 7.08 -26.71 6.44
CA GLU A 122 8.03 -25.89 5.69
C GLU A 122 7.48 -25.48 4.32
N ALA A 123 6.79 -26.39 3.61
CA ALA A 123 6.15 -26.04 2.35
C ALA A 123 5.08 -24.94 2.51
N LEU A 124 4.24 -25.03 3.55
CA LEU A 124 3.22 -24.03 3.85
C LEU A 124 3.83 -22.69 4.28
N LYS A 125 4.93 -22.71 5.06
CA LYS A 125 5.68 -21.50 5.43
C LYS A 125 6.31 -20.82 4.22
N VAL A 126 6.90 -21.57 3.29
CA VAL A 126 7.44 -21.03 2.03
C VAL A 126 6.35 -20.36 1.21
N LYS A 127 5.18 -20.99 1.06
CA LYS A 127 4.02 -20.38 0.38
C LYS A 127 3.54 -19.12 1.12
N GLY A 128 3.44 -19.16 2.45
CA GLY A 128 3.08 -18.00 3.28
C GLY A 128 4.02 -16.81 3.05
N ASN A 129 5.33 -17.06 3.11
CA ASN A 129 6.36 -16.03 2.89
C ASN A 129 6.29 -15.36 1.51
N ALA A 130 5.72 -16.03 0.50
CA ALA A 130 5.50 -15.42 -0.81
C ALA A 130 4.50 -14.26 -0.72
N PHE A 131 3.40 -14.39 0.05
CA PHE A 131 2.44 -13.30 0.26
C PHE A 131 3.08 -12.10 0.98
N THR A 132 3.91 -12.37 2.00
CA THR A 132 4.66 -11.32 2.71
C THR A 132 5.62 -10.58 1.77
N THR A 133 6.35 -11.31 0.93
CA THR A 133 7.30 -10.73 -0.03
C THR A 133 6.59 -9.89 -1.09
N GLU A 134 5.49 -10.41 -1.64
CA GLU A 134 4.63 -9.70 -2.59
C GLU A 134 4.08 -8.40 -1.99
N ARG A 135 3.53 -8.49 -0.77
CA ARG A 135 3.04 -7.35 0.02
C ARG A 135 4.08 -6.27 0.18
N ASP A 136 5.24 -6.62 0.71
CA ASP A 136 6.27 -5.65 1.06
C ASP A 136 6.76 -4.92 -0.19
N ALA A 137 6.95 -5.64 -1.29
CA ALA A 137 7.36 -5.06 -2.56
C ALA A 137 6.28 -4.15 -3.17
N ASN A 138 5.01 -4.56 -3.15
CA ASN A 138 3.90 -3.75 -3.65
C ASN A 138 3.67 -2.49 -2.80
N LYS A 139 3.68 -2.60 -1.46
CA LYS A 139 3.58 -1.47 -0.55
C LYS A 139 4.72 -0.47 -0.75
N GLN A 140 5.97 -0.94 -0.82
CA GLN A 140 7.13 -0.09 -1.06
C GLN A 140 7.07 0.62 -2.42
N ASN A 141 6.68 -0.10 -3.48
CA ASN A 141 6.46 0.47 -4.81
C ASN A 141 5.39 1.57 -4.79
N ALA A 142 4.25 1.30 -4.15
CA ALA A 142 3.17 2.27 -4.01
C ALA A 142 3.59 3.50 -3.20
N LEU A 143 4.35 3.31 -2.12
CA LEU A 143 4.87 4.40 -1.29
C LEU A 143 5.84 5.30 -2.06
N LYS A 144 6.79 4.72 -2.80
CA LYS A 144 7.71 5.48 -3.66
C LYS A 144 6.97 6.34 -4.68
N LYS A 145 5.89 5.81 -5.25
CA LYS A 145 5.01 6.50 -6.21
C LYS A 145 4.16 7.57 -5.55
N TRP A 146 3.64 7.30 -4.37
CA TRP A 146 2.89 8.25 -3.55
C TRP A 146 3.70 9.51 -3.24
N HIS A 147 4.99 9.37 -2.99
CA HIS A 147 5.91 10.49 -2.81
C HIS A 147 6.03 11.40 -4.04
N ASN A 148 5.74 10.90 -5.24
CA ASN A 148 5.84 11.69 -6.48
C ASN A 148 4.60 12.55 -6.72
N LEU A 149 3.43 12.18 -6.16
CA LEU A 149 2.19 12.91 -6.39
C LEU A 149 2.25 14.36 -5.89
N PRO A 150 2.75 14.67 -4.67
CA PRO A 150 2.93 16.05 -4.23
C PRO A 150 3.91 16.84 -5.10
N ILE A 151 4.95 16.19 -5.62
CA ILE A 151 5.92 16.85 -6.52
C ILE A 151 5.21 17.24 -7.81
N ALA A 152 4.44 16.34 -8.42
CA ALA A 152 3.66 16.66 -9.62
C ALA A 152 2.65 17.80 -9.37
N ARG A 153 1.97 17.80 -8.21
CA ARG A 153 1.08 18.91 -7.80
C ARG A 153 1.81 20.24 -7.70
N LEU A 154 3.01 20.26 -7.15
CA LEU A 154 3.84 21.47 -7.06
C LEU A 154 4.25 21.97 -8.45
N ARG A 155 4.71 21.06 -9.32
CA ARG A 155 5.12 21.38 -10.70
C ARG A 155 3.99 22.02 -11.50
N ILE A 156 2.81 21.40 -11.52
CA ILE A 156 1.65 21.97 -12.23
C ILE A 156 1.16 23.29 -11.63
N GLY A 157 1.26 23.44 -10.30
CA GLY A 157 0.91 24.71 -9.63
C GLY A 157 1.84 25.85 -10.02
N LYS A 158 3.13 25.58 -10.22
CA LYS A 158 4.09 26.58 -10.70
C LYS A 158 3.89 26.93 -12.18
N ILE A 159 3.57 25.95 -13.01
CA ILE A 159 3.21 26.21 -14.42
C ILE A 159 1.93 27.07 -14.48
N GLU A 160 0.92 26.74 -13.67
CA GLU A 160 -0.32 27.54 -13.57
C GLU A 160 -0.05 28.97 -13.13
N GLU A 161 0.74 29.18 -12.07
CA GLU A 161 1.11 30.51 -11.58
C GLU A 161 1.76 31.35 -12.69
N ASN A 162 2.67 30.75 -13.47
CA ASN A 162 3.32 31.42 -14.59
C ASN A 162 2.32 31.80 -15.71
N ILE A 163 1.36 30.93 -16.01
CA ILE A 163 0.30 31.21 -16.99
C ILE A 163 -0.58 32.38 -16.53
N LEU A 164 -0.99 32.36 -15.26
CA LEU A 164 -1.88 33.37 -14.68
C LEU A 164 -1.22 34.74 -14.50
N ASN A 165 0.09 34.77 -14.27
CA ASN A 165 0.88 36.00 -14.21
C ASN A 165 1.20 36.59 -15.59
N GLY A 166 0.98 35.83 -16.67
CA GLY A 166 1.10 36.28 -18.06
C GLY A 166 -0.26 36.65 -18.69
N ASP A 167 -0.33 36.69 -20.03
CA ASP A 167 -1.59 36.90 -20.73
C ASP A 167 -2.42 35.61 -20.74
N SER A 168 -3.37 35.52 -19.80
CA SER A 168 -4.15 34.31 -19.52
C SER A 168 -5.13 33.92 -20.63
N GLY A 169 -5.51 34.86 -21.51
CA GLY A 169 -6.52 34.65 -22.56
C GLY A 169 -6.12 33.61 -23.62
N GLU A 170 -4.83 33.52 -23.95
CA GLU A 170 -4.30 32.58 -24.95
C GLU A 170 -4.10 31.15 -24.37
N ASN A 171 -4.20 30.99 -23.05
CA ASN A 171 -3.73 29.80 -22.35
C ASN A 171 -4.83 29.00 -21.63
N ILE A 172 -6.11 29.25 -21.94
CA ILE A 172 -7.26 28.54 -21.35
C ILE A 172 -7.14 27.02 -21.51
N ASN A 173 -6.67 26.55 -22.66
CA ASN A 173 -6.47 25.11 -22.91
C ASN A 173 -5.43 24.49 -21.98
N ALA A 174 -4.39 25.24 -21.61
CA ALA A 174 -3.36 24.78 -20.68
C ALA A 174 -3.92 24.69 -19.25
N LEU A 175 -4.74 25.65 -18.83
CA LEU A 175 -5.43 25.61 -17.53
C LEU A 175 -6.37 24.40 -17.43
N GLN A 176 -7.18 24.14 -18.46
CA GLN A 176 -8.03 22.94 -18.51
C GLN A 176 -7.21 21.65 -18.43
N ARG A 177 -6.02 21.62 -19.05
CA ARG A 177 -5.12 20.48 -18.98
C ARG A 177 -4.54 20.28 -17.58
N ILE A 178 -4.17 21.37 -16.89
CA ILE A 178 -3.72 21.32 -15.50
C ILE A 178 -4.80 20.71 -14.61
N ASP A 179 -6.07 21.07 -14.80
CA ASP A 179 -7.18 20.48 -14.05
C ASP A 179 -7.37 18.98 -14.34
N LYS A 180 -7.20 18.56 -15.60
CA LYS A 180 -7.18 17.13 -15.94
C LYS A 180 -6.06 16.40 -15.21
N ILE A 181 -4.85 16.97 -15.17
CA ILE A 181 -3.73 16.37 -14.45
C ILE A 181 -4.01 16.30 -12.94
N ARG A 182 -4.63 17.33 -12.33
CA ARG A 182 -5.05 17.30 -10.92
C ARG A 182 -6.03 16.17 -10.62
N ASN A 183 -7.00 15.95 -11.50
CA ASN A 183 -7.96 14.85 -11.38
C ASN A 183 -7.27 13.50 -11.48
N LEU A 184 -6.41 13.31 -12.49
CA LEU A 184 -5.59 12.10 -12.63
C LEU A 184 -4.74 11.83 -11.39
N ILE A 185 -4.08 12.86 -10.81
CA ILE A 185 -3.32 12.71 -9.58
C ILE A 185 -4.21 12.23 -8.42
N SER A 186 -5.44 12.73 -8.34
CA SER A 186 -6.41 12.33 -7.31
C SER A 186 -6.88 10.89 -7.51
N GLU A 187 -7.20 10.49 -8.73
CA GLU A 187 -7.55 9.10 -9.08
C GLU A 187 -6.41 8.14 -8.74
N VAL A 188 -5.19 8.47 -9.16
CA VAL A 188 -3.99 7.67 -8.86
C VAL A 188 -3.75 7.57 -7.35
N SER A 189 -4.05 8.62 -6.58
CA SER A 189 -3.95 8.55 -5.13
C SER A 189 -4.91 7.52 -4.53
N LEU A 190 -6.10 7.35 -5.09
CA LEU A 190 -7.03 6.31 -4.65
C LEU A 190 -6.51 4.91 -5.01
N VAL A 191 -5.95 4.73 -6.21
CA VAL A 191 -5.36 3.45 -6.64
C VAL A 191 -4.20 3.04 -5.73
N LEU A 192 -3.30 3.98 -5.40
CA LEU A 192 -2.17 3.69 -4.49
C LEU A 192 -2.63 3.39 -3.06
N GLN A 193 -3.70 4.03 -2.58
CA GLN A 193 -4.31 3.67 -1.29
C GLN A 193 -4.92 2.28 -1.33
N GLU A 194 -5.53 1.88 -2.45
CA GLU A 194 -6.15 0.57 -2.57
C GLU A 194 -5.13 -0.58 -2.50
N VAL A 195 -3.90 -0.37 -2.97
CA VAL A 195 -2.79 -1.31 -2.75
C VAL A 195 -2.62 -1.60 -1.25
N TYR A 196 -2.54 -0.54 -0.44
CA TYR A 196 -2.39 -0.66 1.01
C TYR A 196 -3.62 -1.30 1.67
N ASN A 197 -4.82 -0.91 1.26
CA ASN A 197 -6.06 -1.45 1.81
C ASN A 197 -6.20 -2.96 1.51
N TYR A 198 -5.84 -3.38 0.30
CA TYR A 198 -5.82 -4.79 -0.09
C TYR A 198 -4.95 -5.61 0.84
N TYR A 199 -3.69 -5.19 1.02
CA TYR A 199 -2.75 -5.93 1.85
C TYR A 199 -3.13 -5.90 3.34
N LYS A 200 -3.76 -4.82 3.82
CA LYS A 200 -4.31 -4.79 5.17
C LYS A 200 -5.41 -5.84 5.35
N ARG A 201 -6.36 -5.94 4.40
CA ARG A 201 -7.39 -6.98 4.43
C ARG A 201 -6.79 -8.38 4.37
N MET A 202 -5.80 -8.58 3.49
CA MET A 202 -5.14 -9.87 3.36
C MET A 202 -4.36 -10.26 4.63
N ASP A 203 -3.62 -9.35 5.26
CA ASP A 203 -2.93 -9.61 6.54
C ASP A 203 -3.95 -10.03 7.62
N ASP A 204 -5.09 -9.36 7.69
CA ASP A 204 -6.17 -9.68 8.63
C ASP A 204 -6.78 -11.07 8.32
N GLU A 205 -6.98 -11.41 7.05
CA GLU A 205 -7.53 -12.71 6.62
C GLU A 205 -6.59 -13.90 6.86
N LEU A 206 -5.26 -13.67 6.77
CA LEU A 206 -4.22 -14.68 6.90
C LEU A 206 -3.69 -14.84 8.32
N SER A 207 -3.98 -13.91 9.24
CA SER A 207 -3.46 -13.91 10.60
C SER A 207 -3.70 -15.24 11.32
N GLU A 208 -4.90 -15.81 11.21
CA GLU A 208 -5.23 -17.11 11.82
C GLU A 208 -4.38 -18.25 11.25
N SER A 209 -4.20 -18.31 9.93
CA SER A 209 -3.38 -19.32 9.28
C SER A 209 -1.93 -19.26 9.72
N TYR A 210 -1.35 -18.06 9.85
CA TYR A 210 -0.01 -17.90 10.40
C TYR A 210 0.11 -18.36 11.85
N ASN A 211 -0.88 -18.02 12.68
CA ASN A 211 -0.90 -18.47 14.08
C ASN A 211 -0.97 -20.00 14.19
N ILE A 212 -1.78 -20.65 13.36
CA ILE A 212 -1.87 -22.12 13.29
C ILE A 212 -0.50 -22.74 12.98
N LEU A 213 0.20 -22.23 11.96
CA LEU A 213 1.51 -22.77 11.58
C LEU A 213 2.55 -22.55 12.70
N SER A 214 2.53 -21.38 13.34
CA SER A 214 3.42 -21.07 14.47
C SER A 214 3.17 -21.99 15.66
N ASP A 215 1.90 -22.24 16.02
CA ASP A 215 1.54 -23.14 17.11
C ASP A 215 1.99 -24.58 16.84
N ILE A 216 1.83 -25.06 15.61
CA ILE A 216 2.31 -26.39 15.20
C ILE A 216 3.84 -26.47 15.32
N GLU A 217 4.55 -25.45 14.86
CA GLU A 217 6.03 -25.37 14.96
C GLU A 217 6.50 -25.42 16.41
N VAL A 218 5.85 -24.66 17.31
CA VAL A 218 6.15 -24.66 18.74
C VAL A 218 5.94 -26.06 19.34
N LYS A 219 4.82 -26.73 19.02
CA LYS A 219 4.54 -28.10 19.50
C LYS A 219 5.59 -29.10 19.02
N LEU A 220 6.03 -29.00 17.76
CA LEU A 220 7.08 -29.86 17.20
C LEU A 220 8.42 -29.66 17.90
N ASN A 221 8.80 -28.40 18.17
CA ASN A 221 10.03 -28.08 18.87
C ASN A 221 10.03 -28.63 20.31
N ILE A 222 8.92 -28.50 21.04
CA ILE A 222 8.75 -29.07 22.38
C ILE A 222 8.87 -30.60 22.36
N LYS A 223 8.27 -31.27 21.37
CA LYS A 223 8.35 -32.73 21.22
C LYS A 223 9.80 -33.17 20.95
N ARG A 224 10.51 -32.48 20.05
CA ARG A 224 11.92 -32.73 19.73
C ARG A 224 12.83 -32.57 20.95
N GLU A 225 12.62 -31.53 21.76
CA GLU A 225 13.38 -31.33 23.00
C GLU A 225 13.14 -32.44 24.02
N LYS A 226 11.89 -32.90 24.19
CA LYS A 226 11.56 -34.02 25.08
C LYS A 226 12.23 -35.31 24.61
N GLU A 227 12.14 -35.64 23.32
CA GLU A 227 12.79 -36.83 22.73
C GLU A 227 14.32 -36.77 22.82
N GLY A 228 14.92 -35.59 22.60
CA GLY A 228 16.35 -35.35 22.76
C GLY A 228 16.83 -35.50 24.21
N LYS A 229 16.01 -35.11 25.20
CA LYS A 229 16.28 -35.34 26.63
C LYS A 229 16.18 -36.82 27.02
N VAL A 230 15.22 -37.56 26.46
CA VAL A 230 15.07 -39.01 26.68
C VAL A 230 16.25 -39.79 26.08
N ARG A 231 16.77 -39.41 24.90
CA ARG A 231 17.96 -40.06 24.32
C ARG A 231 19.25 -39.79 25.11
N ARG A 232 19.38 -38.65 25.79
CA ARG A 232 20.56 -38.32 26.60
C ARG A 232 20.57 -38.97 28.00
N SER A 233 19.49 -39.61 28.43
CA SER A 233 19.35 -40.19 29.77
C SER A 233 19.55 -41.71 29.84
N ASN A 234 19.84 -42.38 28.73
CA ASN A 234 20.22 -43.80 28.74
C ASN A 234 21.75 -43.98 28.79
N CYS A 235 22.34 -43.62 29.94
CA CYS A 235 23.54 -44.32 30.40
C CYS A 235 23.08 -45.62 31.08
N ILE A 236 23.40 -46.73 30.41
CA ILE A 236 23.13 -48.11 30.78
C ILE A 236 23.91 -48.46 32.05
N TRP A 237 23.21 -48.87 33.10
CA TRP A 237 23.77 -49.20 34.41
C TRP A 237 24.26 -50.66 34.54
N ILE A 238 24.79 -51.32 33.49
CA ILE A 238 25.14 -52.76 33.63
C ILE A 238 26.53 -53.21 33.14
N PHE A 239 27.36 -52.44 32.43
CA PHE A 239 28.74 -52.91 32.16
C PHE A 239 29.78 -51.79 32.20
N CYS A 240 30.26 -51.51 33.42
CA CYS A 240 31.58 -50.94 33.66
C CYS A 240 32.36 -51.91 34.58
N TYR A 241 33.09 -52.84 33.98
CA TYR A 241 34.32 -53.44 34.52
C TYR A 241 35.19 -53.91 33.35
#